data_AF-A0A2V7G0H2-F1
#
_entry.id   AF-A0A2V7G0H2-F1
#
_cell.length_a   1.000
_cell.length_b   1.000
_cell.length_c   1.000
_cell.angle_alpha   90.00
_cell.angle_beta   90.00
_cell.angle_gamma   90.00
#
_symmetry.space_group_name_H-M   'P 1'
#
loop_
_entity.id
_entity.type
_entity.pdbx_description
1 polymer ?
#
loop_
_entity_poly.entity_id
_entity_poly.type
_entity_poly.pdbx_seq_one_letter_code
_entity_poly.pdbx_strand_id
1 'polypeptide(L)'
;MAAALGLAACAAPGDAFAPPAAISSDRAAAPLAHAIQVTGGGTTTFGADLDGDGDIDGSHFGFTAVIAADGSAQGHFTCLMAGNANFLGLHLMAVQGPVTSGALDGRSFRGTATVKVLNAFGPGVQSIFRNIPFLVTVTPGGPGVATLQLTVLGVFDGVAGDVAPGNGNYDLARETLTTGQITIH
;
A
#
# COMPACT_ATOMS: atom_id res chain seq x y z
N MET A 1 -63.06 50.35 -35.31
CA MET A 1 -62.64 49.10 -35.98
C MET A 1 -62.82 47.98 -34.93
N ALA A 2 -64.04 47.45 -34.75
CA ALA A 2 -64.57 46.21 -35.38
C ALA A 2 -63.67 44.99 -35.07
N ALA A 3 -64.08 43.84 -34.53
CA ALA A 3 -65.33 43.21 -34.08
C ALA A 3 -64.92 42.03 -33.14
N ALA A 4 -65.51 41.84 -31.95
CA ALA A 4 -66.66 40.98 -31.60
C ALA A 4 -66.38 39.47 -31.34
N LEU A 5 -67.05 38.94 -30.30
CA LEU A 5 -67.45 37.53 -30.01
C LEU A 5 -66.39 36.63 -29.34
N GLY A 6 -66.71 35.75 -28.39
CA GLY A 6 -68.00 35.24 -27.90
C GLY A 6 -67.86 34.33 -26.67
N LEU A 7 -69.00 33.89 -26.15
CA LEU A 7 -69.24 33.21 -24.86
C LEU A 7 -68.75 31.75 -24.75
N ALA A 8 -68.75 31.30 -23.49
CA ALA A 8 -69.27 30.03 -22.97
C ALA A 8 -68.28 28.90 -22.65
N ALA A 9 -68.37 28.46 -21.39
CA ALA A 9 -67.82 27.23 -20.85
C ALA A 9 -68.58 26.00 -21.39
N CYS A 10 -67.86 24.88 -21.55
CA CYS A 10 -68.40 23.52 -21.44
C CYS A 10 -67.27 22.59 -20.95
N ALA A 11 -67.54 21.90 -19.84
CA ALA A 11 -66.74 20.78 -19.36
C ALA A 11 -66.95 19.55 -20.25
N ALA A 12 -65.91 18.73 -20.40
CA ALA A 12 -66.02 17.35 -20.89
C ALA A 12 -65.26 16.42 -19.92
N PRO A 13 -65.87 15.29 -19.50
CA PRO A 13 -65.23 14.29 -18.66
C PRO A 13 -64.51 13.25 -19.52
N GLY A 14 -63.42 12.69 -19.00
CA GLY A 14 -62.71 11.60 -19.68
C GLY A 14 -61.65 11.01 -18.76
N ASP A 15 -62.04 9.96 -18.05
CA ASP A 15 -61.16 9.07 -17.30
C ASP A 15 -60.00 8.57 -18.17
N ALA A 16 -58.77 8.75 -17.68
CA ALA A 16 -57.63 7.96 -18.09
C ALA A 16 -56.69 7.77 -16.89
N PHE A 17 -56.79 6.57 -16.32
CA PHE A 17 -55.82 5.89 -15.46
C PHE A 17 -54.41 6.53 -15.43
N ALA A 18 -54.03 7.13 -14.31
CA ALA A 18 -52.63 7.34 -13.98
C ALA A 18 -52.01 5.98 -13.62
N PRO A 19 -50.88 5.56 -14.23
CA PRO A 19 -50.18 4.38 -13.72
C PRO A 19 -49.59 4.70 -12.34
N PRO A 20 -49.60 3.75 -11.40
CA PRO A 20 -48.90 3.94 -10.14
C PRO A 20 -47.40 4.13 -10.43
N ALA A 21 -46.80 5.15 -9.81
CA ALA A 21 -45.36 5.35 -9.84
C ALA A 21 -44.68 4.08 -9.33
N ALA A 22 -43.86 3.45 -10.18
CA ALA A 22 -43.03 2.33 -9.77
C ALA A 22 -42.04 2.83 -8.71
N ILE A 23 -42.25 2.42 -7.47
CA ILE A 23 -41.26 2.54 -6.41
C ILE A 23 -40.16 1.55 -6.80
N SER A 24 -39.12 2.02 -7.49
CA SER A 24 -37.94 1.22 -7.78
C SER A 24 -37.14 1.06 -6.50
N SER A 25 -37.54 0.07 -5.69
CA SER A 25 -36.81 -0.43 -4.53
C SER A 25 -35.74 -1.43 -4.96
N ASP A 26 -34.86 -1.04 -5.89
CA ASP A 26 -33.66 -1.80 -6.21
C ASP A 26 -32.43 -0.88 -6.13
N ARG A 27 -32.28 -0.23 -4.96
CA ARG A 27 -30.92 0.03 -4.50
C ARG A 27 -30.40 -1.31 -4.01
N ALA A 28 -29.90 -2.12 -4.94
CA ALA A 28 -29.07 -3.27 -4.60
C ALA A 28 -28.11 -2.80 -3.51
N ALA A 29 -28.24 -3.38 -2.32
CA ALA A 29 -27.23 -3.22 -1.29
C ALA A 29 -25.95 -3.70 -1.95
N ALA A 30 -25.04 -2.77 -2.28
CA ALA A 30 -23.71 -3.13 -2.71
C ALA A 30 -23.20 -4.16 -1.69
N PRO A 31 -22.66 -5.31 -2.12
CA PRO A 31 -22.11 -6.26 -1.18
C PRO A 31 -21.17 -5.49 -0.27
N LEU A 32 -21.26 -5.71 1.05
CA LEU A 32 -20.30 -5.18 2.01
C LEU A 32 -18.92 -5.52 1.46
N ALA A 33 -18.27 -4.55 0.83
CA ALA A 33 -16.96 -4.73 0.23
C ALA A 33 -16.04 -5.06 1.40
N HIS A 34 -15.75 -6.34 1.58
CA HIS A 34 -14.85 -6.79 2.63
C HIS A 34 -13.48 -6.23 2.27
N ALA A 35 -13.09 -5.20 3.01
CA ALA A 35 -11.74 -4.68 2.95
C ALA A 35 -10.87 -5.54 3.86
N ILE A 36 -9.66 -5.83 3.40
CA ILE A 36 -8.67 -6.58 4.17
C ILE A 36 -7.80 -5.59 4.89
N GLN A 37 -7.64 -5.77 6.19
CA GLN A 37 -6.75 -4.92 6.99
C GLN A 37 -5.47 -5.68 7.30
N VAL A 38 -4.34 -5.12 6.88
CA VAL A 38 -3.00 -5.63 7.16
C VAL A 38 -2.31 -4.64 8.07
N THR A 39 -1.89 -5.08 9.24
CA THR A 39 -1.11 -4.24 10.17
C THR A 39 0.13 -4.96 10.60
N GLY A 40 1.19 -4.20 10.85
CA GLY A 40 2.40 -4.78 11.39
C GLY A 40 3.34 -3.73 11.94
N GLY A 41 4.16 -4.15 12.89
CA GLY A 41 5.23 -3.32 13.40
C GLY A 41 6.13 -4.10 14.35
N GLY A 42 7.36 -3.65 14.47
CA GLY A 42 8.38 -4.28 15.31
C GLY A 42 9.78 -4.11 14.74
N THR A 43 10.66 -4.99 15.20
CA THR A 43 12.03 -5.12 14.69
C THR A 43 12.18 -6.44 13.95
N THR A 44 13.07 -6.44 12.97
CA THR A 44 13.39 -7.60 12.15
C THR A 44 14.89 -7.87 12.17
N THR A 45 15.27 -9.03 11.62
CA THR A 45 16.66 -9.40 11.36
C THR A 45 16.79 -10.11 10.01
N PHE A 46 17.91 -9.89 9.31
CA PHE A 46 18.32 -10.69 8.17
C PHE A 46 18.95 -12.03 8.58
N GLY A 47 19.27 -12.22 9.86
CA GLY A 47 19.96 -13.41 10.38
C GLY A 47 21.42 -13.53 9.95
N ALA A 48 21.97 -12.50 9.31
CA ALA A 48 23.35 -12.40 8.86
C ALA A 48 23.83 -10.96 9.03
N ASP A 49 25.15 -10.83 9.15
CA ASP A 49 25.89 -9.58 9.02
C ASP A 49 26.11 -9.34 7.51
N LEU A 50 25.41 -8.36 6.94
CA LEU A 50 25.39 -8.08 5.51
C LEU A 50 26.44 -7.04 5.10
N ASP A 51 27.10 -6.37 6.05
CA ASP A 51 28.12 -5.37 5.76
C ASP A 51 29.49 -5.61 6.41
N GLY A 52 29.61 -6.68 7.19
CA GLY A 52 30.86 -7.18 7.74
C GLY A 52 31.36 -6.39 8.94
N ASP A 53 30.50 -5.64 9.63
CA ASP A 53 30.87 -4.86 10.80
C ASP A 53 30.88 -5.68 12.11
N GLY A 54 30.39 -6.91 12.06
CA GLY A 54 30.36 -7.87 13.16
C GLY A 54 29.02 -7.96 13.90
N ASP A 55 28.03 -7.14 13.55
CA ASP A 55 26.67 -7.18 14.10
C ASP A 55 25.68 -7.81 13.11
N ILE A 56 24.60 -8.41 13.63
CA ILE A 56 23.54 -8.97 12.79
C ILE A 56 22.56 -7.86 12.39
N ASP A 57 22.39 -7.66 11.09
CA ASP A 57 21.56 -6.60 10.54
C ASP A 57 20.05 -6.85 10.68
N GLY A 58 19.29 -5.76 10.59
CA GLY A 58 17.83 -5.78 10.49
C GLY A 58 17.19 -4.40 10.37
N SER A 59 15.86 -4.35 10.50
CA SER A 59 15.08 -3.13 10.32
C SER A 59 14.12 -2.88 11.48
N HIS A 60 13.76 -1.62 11.69
CA HIS A 60 12.53 -1.24 12.38
C HIS A 60 11.46 -0.98 11.33
N PHE A 61 10.30 -1.63 11.44
CA PHE A 61 9.23 -1.45 10.48
C PHE A 61 7.90 -1.13 11.17
N GLY A 62 7.02 -0.51 10.41
CA GLY A 62 5.65 -0.23 10.82
C GLY A 62 4.78 0.04 9.61
N PHE A 63 3.60 -0.57 9.58
CA PHE A 63 2.63 -0.33 8.53
C PHE A 63 1.19 -0.58 8.96
N THR A 64 0.31 0.07 8.23
CA THR A 64 -1.12 -0.24 8.19
C THR A 64 -1.56 -0.09 6.75
N ALA A 65 -2.32 -1.06 6.24
CA ALA A 65 -2.93 -1.02 4.93
C ALA A 65 -4.36 -1.57 5.02
N VAL A 66 -5.30 -0.85 4.44
CA VAL A 66 -6.68 -1.30 4.21
C VAL A 66 -6.84 -1.47 2.72
N ILE A 67 -7.05 -2.70 2.26
CA ILE A 67 -7.13 -3.09 0.85
C ILE A 67 -8.58 -3.34 0.51
N ALA A 68 -9.14 -2.54 -0.40
CA ALA A 68 -10.48 -2.72 -0.91
C ALA A 68 -10.57 -3.90 -1.89
N ALA A 69 -11.79 -4.35 -2.17
CA ALA A 69 -12.04 -5.51 -3.05
C ALA A 69 -11.55 -5.33 -4.49
N ASP A 70 -11.31 -4.09 -4.93
CA ASP A 70 -10.72 -3.76 -6.24
C ASP A 70 -9.17 -3.73 -6.22
N GLY A 71 -8.55 -4.02 -5.08
CA GLY A 71 -7.10 -3.99 -4.89
C GLY A 71 -6.52 -2.59 -4.68
N SER A 72 -7.35 -1.54 -4.67
CA SER A 72 -6.94 -0.23 -4.18
C SER A 72 -6.69 -0.30 -2.68
N ALA A 73 -5.74 0.48 -2.18
CA ALA A 73 -5.42 0.47 -0.77
C ALA A 73 -5.18 1.87 -0.22
N GLN A 74 -5.36 1.99 1.09
CA GLN A 74 -5.00 3.18 1.86
C GLN A 74 -4.19 2.77 3.08
N GLY A 75 -3.20 3.57 3.43
CA GLY A 75 -2.33 3.26 4.54
C GLY A 75 -0.96 3.89 4.42
N HIS A 76 -0.04 3.46 5.27
CA HIS A 76 1.33 3.94 5.26
C HIS A 76 2.28 2.79 5.60
N PHE A 77 3.44 2.82 4.97
CA PHE A 77 4.55 1.90 5.22
C PHE A 77 5.79 2.69 5.63
N THR A 78 6.49 2.19 6.64
CA THR A 78 7.77 2.69 7.09
C THR A 78 8.69 1.50 7.36
N CYS A 79 9.87 1.54 6.77
CA CYS A 79 11.00 0.68 7.10
C CYS A 79 12.22 1.57 7.33
N LEU A 80 12.87 1.39 8.48
CA LEU A 80 14.04 2.11 8.95
C LEU A 80 15.15 1.09 9.20
N MET A 81 16.19 1.13 8.38
CA MET A 81 17.39 0.30 8.55
C MET A 81 18.47 1.04 9.35
N ALA A 82 18.48 2.39 9.27
CA ALA A 82 19.34 3.21 10.13
C ALA A 82 18.83 3.20 11.58
N GLY A 83 19.26 2.22 12.38
CA GLY A 83 18.98 2.19 13.83
C GLY A 83 19.02 0.84 14.53
N ASN A 84 19.07 -0.29 13.80
CA ASN A 84 19.18 -1.62 14.42
C ASN A 84 20.60 -2.22 14.35
N ALA A 85 21.61 -1.33 14.45
CA ALA A 85 23.06 -1.48 14.28
C ALA A 85 23.56 -1.23 12.84
N ASN A 86 24.40 -0.18 12.72
CA ASN A 86 25.35 0.16 11.64
C ASN A 86 25.20 -0.40 10.22
N PHE A 87 24.20 0.07 9.47
CA PHE A 87 24.11 -0.21 8.04
C PHE A 87 25.24 0.48 7.22
N LEU A 88 26.38 -0.19 7.06
CA LEU A 88 27.65 0.27 6.48
C LEU A 88 28.11 -0.53 5.24
N GLY A 89 27.21 -1.23 4.56
CA GLY A 89 27.49 -1.81 3.24
C GLY A 89 26.32 -1.69 2.28
N LEU A 90 25.12 -1.57 2.84
CA LEU A 90 23.87 -1.51 2.11
C LEU A 90 23.47 -0.06 1.87
N HIS A 91 22.93 0.26 0.69
CA HIS A 91 22.63 1.65 0.36
C HIS A 91 21.35 2.16 1.01
N LEU A 92 20.37 1.31 1.27
CA LEU A 92 19.04 1.71 1.73
C LEU A 92 18.90 2.04 3.24
N MET A 93 18.78 3.32 3.62
CA MET A 93 18.60 3.71 5.02
C MET A 93 17.14 3.70 5.50
N ALA A 94 16.23 4.12 4.63
CA ALA A 94 14.81 4.22 4.96
C ALA A 94 13.92 4.20 3.72
N VAL A 95 12.76 3.56 3.85
CA VAL A 95 11.67 3.59 2.85
C VAL A 95 10.38 3.95 3.56
N GLN A 96 9.76 5.04 3.13
CA GLN A 96 8.55 5.56 3.76
C GLN A 96 7.58 6.09 2.72
N GLY A 97 6.32 5.67 2.78
CA GLY A 97 5.32 6.22 1.87
C GLY A 97 3.92 5.65 2.05
N PRO A 98 2.94 6.24 1.36
CA PRO A 98 1.59 5.72 1.32
C PRO A 98 1.54 4.34 0.65
N VAL A 99 0.69 3.48 1.18
CA VAL A 99 0.27 2.24 0.52
C VAL A 99 -0.94 2.58 -0.35
N THR A 100 -0.87 2.26 -1.64
CA THR A 100 -1.89 2.64 -2.63
C THR A 100 -2.55 1.44 -3.31
N SER A 101 -1.95 0.26 -3.23
CA SER A 101 -2.54 -0.98 -3.74
C SER A 101 -2.04 -2.19 -2.94
N GLY A 102 -2.82 -3.26 -2.91
CA GLY A 102 -2.40 -4.52 -2.30
C GLY A 102 -3.16 -5.73 -2.84
N ALA A 103 -2.65 -6.92 -2.51
CA ALA A 103 -3.27 -8.18 -2.86
C ALA A 103 -4.44 -8.50 -1.92
N LEU A 104 -5.46 -9.16 -2.46
CA LEU A 104 -6.67 -9.56 -1.73
C LEU A 104 -6.45 -10.73 -0.77
N ASP A 105 -5.21 -11.13 -0.51
CA ASP A 105 -4.85 -12.04 0.58
C ASP A 105 -4.15 -11.31 1.74
N GLY A 106 -3.93 -9.99 1.61
CA GLY A 106 -3.21 -9.17 2.56
C GLY A 106 -1.71 -9.44 2.63
N ARG A 107 -1.15 -10.32 1.79
CA ARG A 107 0.26 -10.74 1.88
C ARG A 107 1.21 -9.87 1.10
N SER A 108 0.69 -8.98 0.24
CA SER A 108 1.53 -8.00 -0.43
C SER A 108 0.83 -6.67 -0.61
N PHE A 109 1.60 -5.60 -0.55
CA PHE A 109 1.13 -4.25 -0.78
C PHE A 109 2.24 -3.37 -1.36
N ARG A 110 1.85 -2.32 -2.05
CA ARG A 110 2.75 -1.46 -2.83
C ARG A 110 2.33 0.00 -2.75
N GLY A 111 3.27 0.87 -3.12
CA GLY A 111 3.03 2.30 -3.23
C GLY A 111 4.23 3.01 -3.79
N THR A 112 4.31 4.30 -3.51
CA THR A 112 5.49 5.13 -3.80
C THR A 112 6.06 5.69 -2.51
N ALA A 113 7.37 5.67 -2.38
CA ALA A 113 8.07 6.07 -1.17
C ALA A 113 9.05 7.21 -1.40
N THR A 114 9.36 7.90 -0.31
CA THR A 114 10.65 8.55 -0.13
C THR A 114 11.65 7.50 0.30
N VAL A 115 12.74 7.41 -0.44
CA VAL A 115 13.81 6.45 -0.24
C VAL A 115 15.07 7.21 0.13
N LYS A 116 15.59 6.96 1.32
CA LYS A 116 16.85 7.55 1.78
C LYS A 116 17.94 6.50 1.65
N VAL A 117 19.07 6.90 1.08
CA VAL A 117 20.23 6.04 0.93
C VAL A 117 21.52 6.70 1.39
N LEU A 118 22.49 5.89 1.76
CA LEU A 118 23.87 6.27 2.05
C LEU A 118 24.80 5.51 1.10
N ASN A 119 25.92 6.12 0.72
CA ASN A 119 26.98 5.54 -0.09
C ASN A 119 26.63 5.20 -1.56
N ALA A 120 25.37 5.40 -1.99
CA ALA A 120 24.93 5.03 -3.35
C ALA A 120 25.69 5.75 -4.47
N PHE A 121 26.23 6.94 -4.18
CA PHE A 121 27.02 7.74 -5.12
C PHE A 121 28.42 8.07 -4.59
N GLY A 122 28.95 7.20 -3.73
CA GLY A 122 30.28 7.33 -3.15
C GLY A 122 30.26 7.45 -1.62
N PRO A 123 31.41 7.17 -0.96
CA PRO A 123 31.48 7.08 0.49
C PRO A 123 31.00 8.36 1.20
N GLY A 124 30.14 8.21 2.21
CA GLY A 124 29.59 9.29 3.02
C GLY A 124 28.48 10.11 2.34
N VAL A 125 28.12 9.81 1.09
CA VAL A 125 27.11 10.58 0.36
C VAL A 125 25.71 10.06 0.70
N GLN A 126 24.91 10.91 1.35
CA GLN A 126 23.48 10.66 1.53
C GLN A 126 22.69 11.15 0.31
N SER A 127 21.67 10.41 -0.08
CA SER A 127 20.77 10.79 -1.16
C SER A 127 19.33 10.47 -0.80
N ILE A 128 18.42 11.31 -1.29
CA ILE A 128 16.98 11.19 -1.03
C ILE A 128 16.28 11.16 -2.38
N PHE A 129 15.60 10.04 -2.65
CA PHE A 129 14.75 9.86 -3.81
C PHE A 129 13.30 9.97 -3.40
N ARG A 130 12.46 10.49 -4.28
CA ARG A 130 11.02 10.67 -4.05
C ARG A 130 10.25 9.95 -5.14
N ASN A 131 9.03 9.54 -4.82
CA ASN A 131 8.12 8.86 -5.73
C ASN A 131 8.70 7.54 -6.28
N ILE A 132 9.48 6.84 -5.46
CA ILE A 132 10.08 5.58 -5.84
C ILE A 132 9.08 4.45 -5.57
N PRO A 133 8.71 3.64 -6.58
CA PRO A 133 7.81 2.54 -6.34
C PRO A 133 8.44 1.49 -5.42
N PHE A 134 7.65 0.93 -4.52
CA PHE A 134 8.07 -0.14 -3.63
C PHE A 134 7.03 -1.24 -3.58
N LEU A 135 7.47 -2.45 -3.26
CA LEU A 135 6.64 -3.62 -2.98
C LEU A 135 7.06 -4.20 -1.63
N VAL A 136 6.09 -4.56 -0.81
CA VAL A 136 6.30 -5.30 0.43
C VAL A 136 5.52 -6.61 0.35
N THR A 137 6.20 -7.70 0.69
CA THR A 137 5.58 -9.02 0.89
C THR A 137 5.72 -9.42 2.35
N VAL A 138 4.66 -9.93 2.95
CA VAL A 138 4.62 -10.30 4.37
C VAL A 138 4.09 -11.71 4.59
N THR A 139 4.58 -12.34 5.66
CA THR A 139 3.97 -13.52 6.27
C THR A 139 3.46 -13.11 7.65
N PRO A 140 2.16 -13.32 7.97
CA PRO A 140 1.61 -12.95 9.28
C PRO A 140 2.14 -13.85 10.40
N GLY A 141 2.15 -13.33 11.62
CA GLY A 141 2.66 -14.02 12.81
C GLY A 141 3.35 -13.09 13.80
N GLY A 142 3.97 -13.69 14.81
CA GLY A 142 4.84 -13.02 15.78
C GLY A 142 6.33 -13.28 15.52
N PRO A 143 7.19 -13.03 16.51
CA PRO A 143 8.64 -13.23 16.39
C PRO A 143 9.02 -14.65 15.97
N GLY A 144 10.02 -14.77 15.10
CA GLY A 144 10.51 -16.05 14.56
C GLY A 144 9.61 -16.73 13.53
N VAL A 145 8.40 -16.20 13.28
CA VAL A 145 7.43 -16.76 12.32
C VAL A 145 7.08 -15.75 11.24
N ALA A 146 6.76 -14.52 11.64
CA ALA A 146 6.43 -13.47 10.69
C ALA A 146 7.66 -13.03 9.92
N THR A 147 7.44 -12.73 8.65
CA THR A 147 8.50 -12.29 7.74
C THR A 147 8.08 -11.07 6.97
N LEU A 148 9.04 -10.25 6.60
CA LEU A 148 8.87 -9.09 5.74
C LEU A 148 9.93 -9.13 4.64
N GLN A 149 9.56 -8.79 3.42
CA GLN A 149 10.52 -8.58 2.34
C GLN A 149 10.13 -7.30 1.60
N LEU A 150 11.10 -6.40 1.49
CA LEU A 150 10.96 -5.12 0.80
C LEU A 150 11.70 -5.17 -0.53
N THR A 151 11.05 -4.69 -1.58
CA THR A 151 11.66 -4.44 -2.89
C THR A 151 11.50 -2.97 -3.22
N VAL A 152 12.59 -2.30 -3.58
CA VAL A 152 12.60 -0.93 -4.12
C VAL A 152 12.79 -1.01 -5.62
N LEU A 153 11.82 -0.52 -6.38
CA LEU A 153 11.72 -0.79 -7.81
C LEU A 153 12.43 0.29 -8.64
N GLY A 154 13.33 -0.11 -9.54
CA GLY A 154 13.87 0.77 -10.59
C GLY A 154 14.87 1.85 -10.16
N VAL A 155 15.51 1.73 -8.98
CA VAL A 155 16.45 2.75 -8.48
C VAL A 155 17.89 2.26 -8.33
N PHE A 156 18.07 1.08 -7.74
CA PHE A 156 19.38 0.45 -7.57
C PHE A 156 19.25 -1.00 -8.00
N ASP A 157 20.36 -1.58 -8.45
CA ASP A 157 20.47 -2.99 -8.85
C ASP A 157 21.94 -3.40 -8.67
N GLY A 158 22.18 -4.61 -8.15
CA GLY A 158 23.52 -5.17 -8.02
C GLY A 158 24.38 -4.56 -6.93
N VAL A 159 23.79 -3.80 -6.02
CA VAL A 159 24.46 -3.24 -4.85
C VAL A 159 24.36 -4.23 -3.69
N ALA A 160 25.20 -4.09 -2.66
CA ALA A 160 25.18 -5.04 -1.54
C ALA A 160 23.76 -5.14 -0.94
N GLY A 161 23.40 -6.35 -0.49
CA GLY A 161 22.07 -6.72 0.07
C GLY A 161 20.94 -6.88 -0.93
N ASP A 162 21.21 -6.64 -2.21
CA ASP A 162 20.34 -7.06 -3.29
C ASP A 162 20.47 -8.57 -3.52
N VAL A 163 19.37 -9.31 -3.33
CA VAL A 163 19.36 -10.76 -3.50
C VAL A 163 19.10 -11.20 -4.94
N ALA A 164 18.73 -10.28 -5.84
CA ALA A 164 18.40 -10.60 -7.22
C ALA A 164 19.07 -9.66 -8.25
N PRO A 165 20.42 -9.58 -8.24
CA PRO A 165 21.16 -8.65 -9.09
C PRO A 165 20.93 -8.91 -10.59
N GLY A 166 20.80 -7.83 -11.36
CA GLY A 166 20.60 -7.79 -12.80
C GLY A 166 19.12 -7.66 -13.23
N ASN A 167 18.19 -7.49 -12.29
CA ASN A 167 16.75 -7.39 -12.58
C ASN A 167 16.20 -5.95 -12.60
N GLY A 168 17.06 -4.95 -12.34
CA GLY A 168 16.71 -3.53 -12.29
C GLY A 168 16.03 -3.05 -11.00
N ASN A 169 15.96 -3.88 -9.95
CA ASN A 169 15.40 -3.54 -8.65
C ASN A 169 16.40 -3.81 -7.54
N TYR A 170 16.09 -3.26 -6.36
CA TYR A 170 16.80 -3.57 -5.13
C TYR A 170 15.91 -4.49 -4.29
N ASP A 171 16.18 -5.79 -4.36
CA ASP A 171 15.45 -6.80 -3.64
C ASP A 171 16.14 -7.11 -2.32
N LEU A 172 15.60 -6.62 -1.20
CA LEU A 172 16.17 -6.99 0.09
C LEU A 172 15.93 -8.46 0.36
N ALA A 173 16.88 -9.05 1.09
CA ALA A 173 16.69 -10.36 1.67
C ALA A 173 15.45 -10.37 2.56
N ARG A 174 14.82 -11.54 2.67
CA ARG A 174 13.68 -11.72 3.56
C ARG A 174 14.15 -11.54 5.00
N GLU A 175 13.45 -10.68 5.72
CA GLU A 175 13.68 -10.43 7.13
C GLU A 175 12.69 -11.21 7.99
N THR A 176 13.16 -11.70 9.14
CA THR A 176 12.32 -12.37 10.14
C THR A 176 12.09 -11.42 11.32
N LEU A 177 10.86 -11.37 11.84
CA LEU A 177 10.55 -10.54 13.00
C LEU A 177 11.28 -11.06 14.25
N THR A 178 11.93 -10.15 14.96
CA THR A 178 12.52 -10.39 16.29
C THR A 178 11.64 -9.84 17.41
N THR A 179 10.85 -8.80 17.12
CA THR A 179 9.83 -8.27 18.03
C THR A 179 8.56 -7.88 17.25
N GLY A 180 7.47 -7.64 17.98
CA GLY A 180 6.22 -7.18 17.40
C GLY A 180 5.43 -8.27 16.67
N GLN A 181 4.63 -7.88 15.68
CA GLN A 181 3.71 -8.79 15.00
C GLN A 181 3.26 -8.26 13.63
N ILE A 182 2.80 -9.17 12.76
CA ILE A 182 2.06 -8.87 11.54
C ILE A 182 0.73 -9.61 11.58
N THR A 183 -0.37 -8.88 11.34
CA THR A 183 -1.73 -9.43 11.32
C THR A 183 -2.42 -9.09 10.00
N ILE A 184 -3.28 -10.00 9.57
CA ILE A 184 -4.20 -9.85 8.43
C ILE A 184 -5.60 -10.15 8.97
N HIS A 185 -6.53 -9.23 8.77
CA HIS A 185 -7.92 -9.28 9.23
C HIS A 185 -8.88 -9.21 8.05
#